data_AF-A0A7J4G4V4-F1
#
_entry.id   AF-A0A7J4G4V4-F1
#
_cell.length_a   1.000
_cell.length_b   1.000
_cell.length_c   1.000
_cell.angle_alpha   90.00
_cell.angle_beta   90.00
_cell.angle_gamma   90.00
#
_symmetry.space_group_name_H-M   'P 1'
#
loop_
_entity.id
_entity.type
_entity.pdbx_description
1 polymer ?
#
loop_
_entity_poly.entity_id
_entity_poly.type
_entity_poly.pdbx_seq_one_letter_code
_entity_poly.pdbx_strand_id
1 'polypeptide(L)'
;MSKHVHLIGGEDNFRAALVDKLENADAVIVDDSKNSDITVALGKDAENVTADIMIIANNEQVMSGNSDYVPKAGLLIRIHDLMMPEGSEHWGPDSIEHWIESVRNGTIDALNPDIEARYWVNLRDVTDAISLLVLADSNSLAQGVVDLCGRRAWSPDAVLGEMRLLWQRFTNAIEHSHTVQSLSQIPSPAAIQFSGERRRPNLSPLHEAMKLAGREEGWRPITPMRVSLMELIAHSQIKSEQTK
;
A
#
# COMPACT_ATOMS: atom_id res chain seq x y z
N MET A 1 7.90 -14.00 -24.09
CA MET A 1 8.48 -12.74 -24.63
C MET A 1 8.31 -11.69 -23.56
N SER A 2 9.30 -10.82 -23.36
CA SER A 2 9.18 -9.69 -22.44
C SER A 2 8.07 -8.74 -22.90
N LYS A 3 7.23 -8.30 -21.96
CA LYS A 3 6.12 -7.38 -22.24
C LYS A 3 6.61 -5.94 -22.13
N HIS A 4 6.37 -5.13 -23.15
CA HIS A 4 6.71 -3.71 -23.15
C HIS A 4 5.61 -2.90 -22.45
N VAL A 5 5.97 -2.17 -21.41
CA VAL A 5 5.04 -1.41 -20.59
C VAL A 5 5.35 0.08 -20.71
N HIS A 6 4.36 0.88 -21.08
CA HIS A 6 4.47 2.33 -21.05
C HIS A 6 3.76 2.89 -19.81
N LEU A 7 4.51 3.56 -18.94
CA LEU A 7 3.98 4.17 -17.72
C LEU A 7 3.76 5.68 -17.92
N ILE A 8 2.53 6.13 -17.65
CA ILE A 8 2.13 7.53 -17.69
C ILE A 8 1.92 8.01 -16.25
N GLY A 9 2.54 9.14 -15.89
CA GLY A 9 2.42 9.74 -14.56
C GLY A 9 3.74 10.33 -14.09
N GLY A 10 3.68 11.18 -13.07
CA GLY A 10 4.87 11.73 -12.40
C GLY A 10 5.78 10.67 -11.78
N GLU A 11 7.05 11.03 -11.58
CA GLU A 11 7.99 10.22 -10.80
C GLU A 11 7.72 10.38 -9.30
N ASP A 12 7.46 9.26 -8.63
CA ASP A 12 7.28 9.15 -7.18
C ASP A 12 7.74 7.76 -6.68
N ASN A 13 7.76 7.57 -5.36
CA ASN A 13 8.20 6.32 -4.75
C ASN A 13 7.31 5.12 -5.13
N PHE A 14 6.03 5.36 -5.41
CA PHE A 14 5.11 4.30 -5.84
C PHE A 14 5.46 3.81 -7.24
N ARG A 15 5.67 4.74 -8.18
CA ARG A 15 6.10 4.44 -9.55
C ARG A 15 7.45 3.74 -9.55
N ALA A 16 8.42 4.22 -8.77
CA ALA A 16 9.73 3.58 -8.66
C ALA A 16 9.60 2.12 -8.18
N ALA A 17 8.84 1.86 -7.12
CA ALA A 17 8.63 0.51 -6.61
C ALA A 17 7.87 -0.39 -7.61
N LEU A 18 6.95 0.17 -8.40
CA LEU A 18 6.25 -0.57 -9.45
C LEU A 18 7.18 -0.90 -10.63
N VAL A 19 8.00 0.05 -11.08
CA VAL A 19 9.02 -0.14 -12.12
C VAL A 19 9.97 -1.26 -11.72
N ASP A 20 10.57 -1.16 -10.53
CA ASP A 20 11.46 -2.19 -10.00
C ASP A 20 10.78 -3.57 -10.03
N LYS A 21 9.49 -3.64 -9.66
CA LYS A 21 8.77 -4.91 -9.66
C LYS A 21 8.49 -5.45 -11.06
N LEU A 22 8.16 -4.59 -12.01
CA LEU A 22 7.92 -4.96 -13.40
C LEU A 22 9.20 -5.44 -14.08
N GLU A 23 10.31 -4.72 -13.92
CA GLU A 23 11.61 -5.10 -14.48
C GLU A 23 12.14 -6.42 -13.89
N ASN A 24 11.97 -6.63 -12.59
CA ASN A 24 12.28 -7.91 -11.93
C ASN A 24 11.44 -9.09 -12.45
N ALA A 25 10.32 -8.81 -13.12
CA ALA A 25 9.46 -9.80 -13.76
C ALA A 25 9.64 -9.84 -15.29
N ASP A 26 10.82 -9.41 -15.78
CA ASP A 26 11.24 -9.41 -17.19
C ASP A 26 10.40 -8.47 -18.10
N ALA A 27 9.71 -7.49 -17.54
CA ALA A 27 9.06 -6.42 -18.31
C ALA A 27 10.10 -5.40 -18.81
N VAL A 28 9.80 -4.73 -19.91
CA VAL A 28 10.63 -3.64 -20.44
C VAL A 28 9.84 -2.34 -20.40
N ILE A 29 10.34 -1.34 -19.67
CA ILE A 29 9.70 -0.02 -19.63
C ILE A 29 10.09 0.76 -20.89
N VAL A 30 9.08 1.32 -21.58
CA VAL A 30 9.26 2.07 -22.82
C VAL A 30 8.69 3.48 -22.72
N ASP A 31 9.38 4.44 -23.35
CA ASP A 31 9.02 5.86 -23.29
C ASP A 31 7.86 6.25 -24.23
N ASP A 32 7.59 5.45 -25.27
CA ASP A 32 6.51 5.70 -26.24
C ASP A 32 5.46 4.59 -26.19
N SER A 33 4.21 4.99 -25.92
CA SER A 33 3.01 4.15 -26.01
C SER A 33 2.91 3.32 -27.29
N LYS A 34 3.40 3.80 -28.44
CA LYS A 34 3.36 3.07 -29.72
C LYS A 34 4.23 1.81 -29.75
N ASN A 35 5.24 1.76 -28.87
CA ASN A 35 6.14 0.63 -28.73
C ASN A 35 5.76 -0.24 -27.52
N SER A 36 4.60 -0.01 -26.92
CA SER A 36 4.14 -0.73 -25.74
C SER A 36 3.09 -1.78 -26.09
N ASP A 37 3.12 -2.90 -25.38
CA ASP A 37 2.08 -3.91 -25.39
C ASP A 37 0.93 -3.54 -24.44
N ILE A 38 1.21 -2.69 -23.44
CA ILE A 38 0.25 -2.21 -22.46
C ILE A 38 0.64 -0.82 -21.94
N THR A 39 -0.37 0.01 -21.74
CA THR A 39 -0.26 1.36 -21.16
C THR A 39 -0.85 1.38 -19.76
N VAL A 40 -0.10 1.93 -18.80
CA VAL A 40 -0.52 2.05 -17.39
C VAL A 40 -0.40 3.50 -16.96
N ALA A 41 -1.50 4.10 -16.53
CA ALA A 41 -1.51 5.49 -16.05
C ALA A 41 -1.69 5.56 -14.52
N LEU A 42 -0.91 6.44 -13.88
CA LEU A 42 -0.80 6.56 -12.43
C LEU A 42 -1.30 7.93 -11.95
N GLY A 43 -1.98 7.94 -10.81
CA GLY A 43 -2.33 9.15 -10.07
C GLY A 43 -3.23 10.13 -10.84
N LYS A 44 -3.06 11.42 -10.59
CA LYS A 44 -3.84 12.50 -11.26
C LYS A 44 -3.72 12.47 -12.79
N ASP A 45 -2.59 12.00 -13.31
CA ASP A 45 -2.33 12.00 -14.74
C ASP A 45 -3.18 10.92 -15.43
N ALA A 46 -3.56 9.86 -14.70
CA ALA A 46 -4.50 8.85 -15.16
C ALA A 46 -5.89 9.43 -15.50
N GLU A 47 -6.33 10.50 -14.84
CA GLU A 47 -7.65 11.08 -15.05
C GLU A 47 -7.79 11.76 -16.43
N ASN A 48 -6.68 12.12 -17.07
CA ASN A 48 -6.65 12.94 -18.28
C ASN A 48 -6.23 12.18 -19.55
N VAL A 49 -5.98 10.88 -19.44
CA VAL A 49 -5.45 10.06 -20.54
C VAL A 49 -6.33 8.84 -20.82
N THR A 50 -6.04 8.13 -21.90
CA THR A 50 -6.59 6.80 -22.19
C THR A 50 -5.46 5.80 -22.03
N ALA A 51 -5.66 4.78 -21.20
CA ALA A 51 -4.67 3.75 -20.90
C ALA A 51 -5.38 2.41 -20.66
N ASP A 52 -4.70 1.29 -20.82
CA ASP A 52 -5.28 -0.03 -20.60
C ASP A 52 -5.60 -0.26 -19.12
N ILE A 53 -4.67 0.18 -18.24
CA ILE A 53 -4.80 0.11 -16.78
C ILE A 53 -4.61 1.50 -16.19
N MET A 54 -5.46 1.84 -15.24
CA MET A 54 -5.34 3.05 -14.42
C MET A 54 -5.20 2.70 -12.96
N ILE A 55 -4.33 3.41 -12.26
CA ILE A 55 -4.03 3.16 -10.85
C ILE A 55 -4.15 4.49 -10.09
N ILE A 56 -5.05 4.51 -9.12
CA ILE A 56 -5.32 5.68 -8.27
C ILE A 56 -5.36 5.25 -6.80
N ALA A 57 -5.20 6.20 -5.88
CA ALA A 57 -5.48 6.00 -4.48
C ALA A 57 -6.91 6.42 -4.12
N ASN A 58 -7.51 5.74 -3.14
CA ASN A 58 -8.78 6.14 -2.54
C ASN A 58 -8.50 7.00 -1.31
N ASN A 59 -8.20 8.27 -1.56
CA ASN A 59 -8.02 9.27 -0.52
C ASN A 59 -8.39 10.66 -1.07
N GLU A 60 -8.35 11.67 -0.21
CA GLU A 60 -8.72 13.04 -0.58
C GLU A 60 -7.63 13.77 -1.38
N GLN A 61 -6.48 13.14 -1.60
CA GLN A 61 -5.32 13.79 -2.21
C GLN A 61 -5.43 13.76 -3.73
N VAL A 62 -5.45 14.95 -4.32
CA VAL A 62 -5.62 15.11 -5.78
C VAL A 62 -4.48 14.45 -6.56
N MET A 63 -3.25 14.44 -6.04
CA MET A 63 -2.05 13.98 -6.77
C MET A 63 -2.07 12.48 -7.07
N SER A 64 -2.65 11.66 -6.20
CA SER A 64 -2.79 10.21 -6.37
C SER A 64 -4.07 9.81 -7.10
N GLY A 65 -4.80 10.80 -7.65
CA GLY A 65 -6.08 10.63 -8.33
C GLY A 65 -7.22 10.43 -7.33
N ASN A 66 -8.33 11.13 -7.54
CA ASN A 66 -9.51 11.01 -6.66
C ASN A 66 -10.78 11.13 -7.50
N SER A 67 -10.92 10.20 -8.43
CA SER A 67 -12.06 10.17 -9.33
C SER A 67 -12.96 8.96 -9.08
N ASP A 68 -14.26 9.27 -8.88
CA ASP A 68 -15.35 8.31 -9.10
C ASP A 68 -15.67 8.15 -10.60
N TYR A 69 -15.04 8.97 -11.45
CA TYR A 69 -15.10 8.85 -12.88
C TYR A 69 -14.23 7.68 -13.33
N VAL A 70 -14.83 6.72 -14.02
CA VAL A 70 -14.10 5.65 -14.70
C VAL A 70 -13.62 6.23 -16.03
N PRO A 71 -12.32 6.50 -16.24
CA PRO A 71 -11.87 7.03 -17.51
C PRO A 71 -11.95 5.91 -18.57
N LYS A 72 -11.52 6.19 -19.81
CA LYS A 72 -11.52 5.22 -20.92
C LYS A 72 -10.47 4.11 -20.74
N ALA A 73 -10.36 3.50 -19.56
CA ALA A 73 -9.49 2.37 -19.30
C ALA A 73 -10.26 1.06 -19.29
N GLY A 74 -9.57 -0.01 -19.68
CA GLY A 74 -10.09 -1.37 -19.52
C GLY A 74 -10.22 -1.73 -18.04
N LEU A 75 -9.20 -1.38 -17.25
CA LEU A 75 -9.13 -1.67 -15.81
C LEU A 75 -8.78 -0.42 -15.00
N LEU A 76 -9.54 -0.17 -13.93
CA LEU A 76 -9.21 0.80 -12.88
C LEU A 76 -8.89 0.06 -11.58
N ILE A 77 -7.68 0.25 -11.07
CA ILE A 77 -7.22 -0.24 -9.77
C ILE A 77 -7.27 0.92 -8.79
N ARG A 78 -8.11 0.80 -7.77
CA ARG A 78 -8.27 1.79 -6.70
C ARG A 78 -7.64 1.25 -5.41
N ILE A 79 -6.55 1.86 -4.98
CA ILE A 79 -5.76 1.43 -3.81
C ILE A 79 -6.28 2.13 -2.55
N HIS A 80 -6.59 1.37 -1.49
CA HIS A 80 -7.00 1.93 -0.20
C HIS A 80 -5.95 1.68 0.88
N ASP A 81 -5.79 2.66 1.76
CA ASP A 81 -4.99 2.52 3.00
C ASP A 81 -3.56 1.97 2.74
N LEU A 82 -2.87 2.50 1.72
CA LEU A 82 -1.51 2.09 1.36
C LEU A 82 -0.50 2.51 2.45
N MET A 83 0.39 1.60 2.83
CA MET A 83 1.56 1.89 3.66
C MET A 83 2.82 1.90 2.79
N MET A 84 3.49 3.05 2.78
CA MET A 84 4.77 3.25 2.09
C MET A 84 5.83 3.63 3.12
N PRO A 85 6.83 2.76 3.37
CA PRO A 85 7.90 3.03 4.33
C PRO A 85 8.66 4.34 4.06
N GLU A 86 8.91 4.65 2.78
CA GLU A 86 9.65 5.83 2.33
C GLU A 86 8.90 7.14 2.52
N GLY A 87 7.60 7.09 2.83
CA GLY A 87 6.68 8.22 2.85
C GLY A 87 5.57 8.00 1.85
N SER A 88 4.36 8.36 2.26
CA SER A 88 3.11 8.11 1.54
C SER A 88 3.02 8.82 0.19
N GLU A 89 3.72 9.94 -0.02
CA GLU A 89 3.75 10.73 -1.26
C GLU A 89 2.37 10.81 -1.94
N HIS A 90 1.33 11.05 -1.15
CA HIS A 90 -0.07 11.15 -1.56
C HIS A 90 -0.84 9.85 -1.81
N TRP A 91 -0.19 8.69 -1.83
CA TRP A 91 -0.86 7.39 -2.04
C TRP A 91 -1.43 6.78 -0.76
N GLY A 92 -0.76 7.01 0.37
CA GLY A 92 -1.19 6.56 1.70
C GLY A 92 -1.86 7.68 2.51
N PRO A 93 -2.54 7.34 3.61
CA PRO A 93 -3.05 8.35 4.53
C PRO A 93 -1.93 8.95 5.41
N ASP A 94 -1.90 10.28 5.52
CA ASP A 94 -0.89 11.03 6.29
C ASP A 94 -0.88 10.68 7.80
N SER A 95 -2.00 10.15 8.31
CA SER A 95 -2.18 9.84 9.72
C SER A 95 -1.11 8.88 10.28
N ILE A 96 -0.60 7.95 9.47
CA ILE A 96 0.29 6.90 9.97
C ILE A 96 1.70 7.42 10.26
N GLU A 97 2.19 8.37 9.46
CA GLU A 97 3.50 9.01 9.65
C GLU A 97 3.49 9.84 10.93
N HIS A 98 2.45 10.64 11.11
CA HIS A 98 2.25 11.43 12.33
C HIS A 98 2.19 10.55 13.59
N TRP A 99 1.53 9.39 13.52
CA TRP A 99 1.47 8.46 14.65
C TRP A 99 2.83 7.91 15.03
N ILE A 100 3.68 7.59 14.06
CA ILE A 100 5.05 7.10 14.32
C ILE A 100 5.90 8.17 15.00
N GLU A 101 5.82 9.40 14.51
CA GLU A 101 6.53 10.52 15.14
C GLU A 101 6.07 10.75 16.57
N SER A 102 4.76 10.71 16.81
CA SER A 102 4.18 10.85 18.15
C SER A 102 4.58 9.70 19.09
N VAL A 103 4.65 8.46 18.60
CA VAL A 103 5.17 7.31 19.35
C VAL A 103 6.64 7.51 19.71
N ARG A 104 7.45 7.97 18.75
CA ARG A 104 8.89 8.23 18.95
C ARG A 104 9.14 9.30 19.99
N ASN A 105 8.39 10.40 19.93
CA ASN A 105 8.57 11.55 20.81
C ASN A 105 7.89 11.36 22.17
N GLY A 106 7.11 10.29 22.36
CA GLY A 106 6.31 10.07 23.56
C GLY A 106 5.14 11.05 23.71
N THR A 107 4.71 11.70 22.62
CA THR A 107 3.71 12.78 22.60
C THR A 107 2.33 12.30 22.14
N ILE A 108 2.02 11.01 22.28
CA ILE A 108 0.72 10.51 21.82
C ILE A 108 -0.39 11.08 22.70
N ASP A 109 -1.11 12.06 22.16
CA ASP A 109 -2.38 12.53 22.70
C ASP A 109 -3.46 11.45 22.59
N ALA A 110 -4.59 11.65 23.28
CA ALA A 110 -5.76 10.80 23.12
C ALA A 110 -6.14 10.73 21.63
N LEU A 111 -6.28 9.51 21.09
CA LEU A 111 -6.77 9.32 19.73
C LEU A 111 -8.11 10.02 19.55
N ASN A 112 -8.28 10.72 18.44
CA ASN A 112 -9.59 11.23 18.07
C ASN A 112 -10.54 10.04 17.91
N PRO A 113 -11.65 9.97 18.66
CA PRO A 113 -12.61 8.87 18.59
C PRO A 113 -13.25 8.71 17.20
N ASP A 114 -13.19 9.74 16.36
CA ASP A 114 -13.75 9.74 15.01
C ASP A 114 -12.85 9.05 13.97
N ILE A 115 -11.64 8.59 14.34
CA ILE A 115 -10.77 7.90 13.40
C ILE A 115 -11.28 6.48 13.17
N GLU A 116 -11.70 6.21 11.95
CA GLU A 116 -12.19 4.89 11.55
C GLU A 116 -11.06 3.86 11.41
N ALA A 117 -11.43 2.57 11.51
CA ALA A 117 -10.51 1.49 11.18
C ALA A 117 -10.14 1.49 9.69
N ARG A 118 -8.96 0.96 9.39
CA ARG A 118 -8.39 0.94 8.04
C ARG A 118 -7.99 -0.46 7.62
N TYR A 119 -8.03 -0.73 6.32
CA TYR A 119 -7.65 -1.99 5.71
C TYR A 119 -6.25 -1.87 5.11
N TRP A 120 -5.27 -1.66 5.98
CA TRP A 120 -3.89 -1.38 5.59
C TRP A 120 -3.29 -2.46 4.68
N VAL A 121 -2.57 -2.02 3.64
CA VAL A 121 -1.82 -2.90 2.74
C VAL A 121 -0.40 -2.35 2.53
N ASN A 122 0.57 -3.25 2.46
CA ASN A 122 1.97 -2.87 2.22
C ASN A 122 2.23 -2.63 0.73
N LEU A 123 3.07 -1.65 0.41
CA LEU A 123 3.52 -1.34 -0.95
C LEU A 123 3.96 -2.59 -1.73
N ARG A 124 4.71 -3.50 -1.10
CA ARG A 124 5.19 -4.73 -1.75
C ARG A 124 4.06 -5.64 -2.22
N ASP A 125 3.03 -5.84 -1.38
CA ASP A 125 1.87 -6.66 -1.77
C ASP A 125 1.08 -5.99 -2.91
N VAL A 126 1.03 -4.66 -2.93
CA VAL A 126 0.34 -3.87 -3.96
C VAL A 126 1.07 -3.95 -5.29
N THR A 127 2.38 -3.65 -5.31
CA THR A 127 3.18 -3.71 -6.55
C THR A 127 3.29 -5.12 -7.08
N ASP A 128 3.36 -6.15 -6.22
CA ASP A 128 3.30 -7.56 -6.62
C ASP A 128 1.98 -7.89 -7.36
N ALA A 129 0.84 -7.46 -6.82
CA ALA A 129 -0.45 -7.70 -7.47
C ALA A 129 -0.61 -6.92 -8.77
N ILE A 130 -0.24 -5.64 -8.77
CA ILE A 130 -0.34 -4.80 -9.96
C ILE A 130 0.58 -5.33 -11.06
N SER A 131 1.82 -5.70 -10.74
CA SER A 131 2.75 -6.31 -11.70
C SER A 131 2.15 -7.57 -12.35
N LEU A 132 1.53 -8.45 -11.55
CA LEU A 132 0.86 -9.63 -12.09
C LEU A 132 -0.30 -9.27 -13.04
N LEU A 133 -1.13 -8.29 -12.69
CA LEU A 133 -2.24 -7.84 -13.53
C LEU A 133 -1.75 -7.17 -14.82
N VAL A 134 -0.68 -6.36 -14.74
CA VAL A 134 -0.05 -5.72 -15.90
C VAL A 134 0.54 -6.76 -16.85
N LEU A 135 1.15 -7.82 -16.31
CA LEU A 135 1.82 -8.86 -17.09
C LEU A 135 0.90 -9.98 -17.56
N ALA A 136 -0.36 -10.00 -17.12
CA ALA A 136 -1.35 -10.96 -17.59
C ALA A 136 -1.51 -10.89 -19.13
N ASP A 137 -1.80 -12.03 -19.75
CA ASP A 137 -2.14 -12.08 -21.17
C ASP A 137 -3.35 -11.20 -21.47
N SER A 138 -3.40 -10.61 -22.66
CA SER A 138 -4.47 -9.65 -23.03
C SER A 138 -5.88 -10.24 -22.91
N ASN A 139 -6.04 -11.55 -23.11
CA ASN A 139 -7.32 -12.25 -22.94
C ASN A 139 -7.71 -12.46 -21.46
N SER A 140 -6.74 -12.34 -20.55
CA SER A 140 -6.90 -12.49 -19.11
C SER A 140 -6.86 -11.15 -18.37
N LEU A 141 -6.75 -10.04 -19.10
CA LEU A 141 -6.76 -8.70 -18.51
C LEU A 141 -8.14 -8.41 -17.94
N ALA A 142 -8.21 -8.27 -16.62
CA ALA A 142 -9.44 -7.90 -15.93
C ALA A 142 -10.00 -6.57 -16.45
N GLN A 143 -11.32 -6.42 -16.37
CA GLN A 143 -12.02 -5.22 -16.84
C GLN A 143 -12.86 -4.61 -15.71
N GLY A 144 -13.11 -3.31 -15.79
CA GLY A 144 -13.92 -2.55 -14.84
C GLY A 144 -13.10 -1.99 -13.67
N VAL A 145 -13.71 -1.90 -12.49
CA VAL A 145 -13.10 -1.31 -11.28
C VAL A 145 -12.76 -2.41 -10.28
N VAL A 146 -11.53 -2.41 -9.78
CA VAL A 146 -11.08 -3.31 -8.72
C VAL A 146 -10.53 -2.50 -7.54
N ASP A 147 -11.06 -2.75 -6.34
CA ASP A 147 -10.52 -2.20 -5.11
C ASP A 147 -9.37 -3.08 -4.59
N LEU A 148 -8.29 -2.45 -4.15
CA LEU A 148 -7.10 -3.11 -3.60
C LEU A 148 -6.82 -2.58 -2.19
N CYS A 149 -6.92 -3.47 -1.20
CA CYS A 149 -6.60 -3.17 0.20
C CYS A 149 -6.26 -4.42 0.99
N GLY A 150 -5.90 -4.24 2.27
CA GLY A 150 -5.65 -5.33 3.21
C GLY A 150 -6.89 -6.17 3.48
N ARG A 151 -6.70 -7.41 3.95
CA ARG A 151 -7.83 -8.32 4.23
C ARG A 151 -8.51 -8.07 5.58
N ARG A 152 -7.80 -7.44 6.51
CA ARG A 152 -8.22 -7.24 7.91
C ARG A 152 -8.24 -5.76 8.25
N ALA A 153 -9.32 -5.33 8.89
CA ALA A 153 -9.40 -4.00 9.47
C ALA A 153 -8.51 -3.90 10.71
N TRP A 154 -7.89 -2.75 10.90
CA TRP A 154 -7.18 -2.37 12.11
C TRP A 154 -7.76 -1.08 12.64
N SER A 155 -8.25 -1.13 13.89
CA SER A 155 -8.63 0.08 14.62
C SER A 155 -7.40 0.92 14.96
N PRO A 156 -7.53 2.25 15.08
CA PRO A 156 -6.44 3.13 15.51
C PRO A 156 -5.73 2.66 16.78
N ASP A 157 -6.48 2.23 17.81
CA ASP A 157 -5.91 1.72 19.07
C ASP A 157 -5.02 0.49 18.86
N ALA A 158 -5.41 -0.40 17.96
CA ALA A 158 -4.66 -1.61 17.65
C ALA A 158 -3.37 -1.27 16.89
N VAL A 159 -3.43 -0.30 15.96
CA VAL A 159 -2.24 0.20 15.25
C VAL A 159 -1.28 0.86 16.23
N LEU A 160 -1.76 1.79 17.05
CA LEU A 160 -0.93 2.48 18.03
C LEU A 160 -0.34 1.54 19.09
N GLY A 161 -1.13 0.59 19.60
CA GLY A 161 -0.66 -0.41 20.56
C GLY A 161 0.49 -1.23 19.98
N GLU A 162 0.36 -1.66 18.73
CA GLU A 162 1.41 -2.38 18.02
C GLU A 162 2.63 -1.49 17.76
N MET A 163 2.45 -0.25 17.31
CA MET A 163 3.55 0.71 17.13
C MET A 163 4.34 0.96 18.41
N ARG A 164 3.65 1.20 19.55
CA ARG A 164 4.28 1.42 20.86
C ARG A 164 5.11 0.21 21.28
N LEU A 165 4.57 -1.00 21.13
CA LEU A 165 5.31 -2.22 21.43
C LEU A 165 6.58 -2.34 20.57
N LEU A 166 6.44 -2.16 19.26
CA LEU A 166 7.54 -2.30 18.31
C LEU A 166 8.63 -1.26 18.59
N TRP A 167 8.23 -0.01 18.83
CA TRP A 167 9.15 1.05 19.21
C TRP A 167 9.88 0.75 20.52
N GLN A 168 9.15 0.34 21.56
CA GLN A 168 9.76 -0.02 22.84
C GLN A 168 10.75 -1.18 22.70
N ARG A 169 10.44 -2.19 21.89
CA ARG A 169 11.36 -3.31 21.61
C ARG A 169 12.60 -2.85 20.86
N PHE A 170 12.42 -1.98 19.86
CA PHE A 170 13.53 -1.39 19.12
C PHE A 170 14.45 -0.59 20.05
N THR A 171 13.90 0.34 20.84
CA THR A 171 14.68 1.14 21.81
C THR A 171 15.37 0.27 22.84
N ASN A 172 14.69 -0.71 23.44
CA ASN A 172 15.30 -1.62 24.41
C ASN A 172 16.46 -2.44 23.82
N ALA A 173 16.39 -2.78 22.53
CA ALA A 173 17.45 -3.50 21.85
C ALA A 173 18.68 -2.61 21.64
N ILE A 174 18.48 -1.36 21.20
CA ILE A 174 19.55 -0.37 21.00
C ILE A 174 20.19 0.04 22.33
N GLU A 175 19.40 0.21 23.39
CA GLU A 175 19.88 0.61 24.71
C GLU A 175 20.33 -0.57 25.60
N HIS A 176 20.23 -1.80 25.11
CA HIS A 176 20.49 -3.03 25.87
C HIS A 176 19.69 -3.13 27.18
N SER A 177 18.45 -2.61 27.21
CA SER A 177 17.64 -2.42 28.41
C SER A 177 16.44 -3.37 28.52
N HIS A 178 16.48 -4.51 27.83
CA HIS A 178 15.43 -5.52 27.91
C HIS A 178 15.19 -6.05 29.34
N THR A 179 13.92 -6.25 29.70
CA THR A 179 13.49 -6.84 30.96
C THR A 179 12.63 -8.07 30.70
N VAL A 180 12.47 -8.95 31.70
CA VAL A 180 11.55 -10.11 31.59
C VAL A 180 10.14 -9.65 31.19
N GLN A 181 9.67 -8.53 31.76
CA GLN A 181 8.38 -7.96 31.44
C GLN A 181 8.30 -7.53 29.97
N SER A 182 9.29 -6.79 29.45
CA SER A 182 9.28 -6.31 28.06
C SER A 182 9.38 -7.44 27.02
N LEU A 183 10.01 -8.56 27.39
CA LEU A 183 10.06 -9.77 26.56
C LEU A 183 8.80 -10.63 26.67
N SER A 184 8.10 -10.59 27.82
CA SER A 184 6.89 -11.39 28.07
C SER A 184 5.63 -10.84 27.41
N GLN A 185 5.62 -9.57 27.01
CA GLN A 185 4.51 -9.00 26.26
C GLN A 185 4.43 -9.66 24.88
N ILE A 186 3.44 -10.52 24.67
CA ILE A 186 3.05 -11.05 23.36
C ILE A 186 1.73 -10.39 22.99
N PRO A 187 1.72 -9.23 22.31
CA PRO A 187 0.48 -8.75 21.75
C PRO A 187 0.15 -9.66 20.59
N SER A 188 -1.00 -10.31 20.69
CA SER A 188 -1.76 -10.71 19.52
C SER A 188 -2.67 -9.54 19.17
N PRO A 189 -2.26 -8.63 18.26
CA PRO A 189 -3.17 -7.60 17.77
C PRO A 189 -4.37 -8.21 17.01
N ALA A 190 -4.32 -9.52 16.72
CA ALA A 190 -5.35 -10.25 16.03
C ALA A 190 -6.62 -10.55 16.85
N ALA A 191 -6.65 -10.24 18.16
CA ALA A 191 -7.76 -10.64 19.04
C ALA A 191 -9.01 -9.75 18.95
N ILE A 192 -8.88 -8.50 18.48
CA ILE A 192 -10.00 -7.56 18.45
C ILE A 192 -10.48 -7.43 17.01
N GLN A 193 -11.58 -8.11 16.67
CA GLN A 193 -12.32 -7.83 15.44
C GLN A 193 -12.96 -6.46 15.59
N PHE A 194 -12.57 -5.50 14.75
CA PHE A 194 -13.23 -4.20 14.68
C PHE A 194 -14.70 -4.39 14.31
N SER A 195 -15.60 -3.84 15.12
CA SER A 195 -17.05 -3.90 14.93
C SER A 195 -17.66 -2.61 14.37
N GLY A 196 -16.84 -1.62 13.98
CA GLY A 196 -17.32 -0.32 13.51
C GLY A 196 -17.76 -0.31 12.04
N GLU A 197 -18.25 0.85 11.60
CA GLU A 197 -19.07 1.01 10.39
C GLU A 197 -18.31 0.94 9.06
N ARG A 198 -16.98 1.14 9.03
CA ARG A 198 -16.23 1.16 7.77
C ARG A 198 -16.21 -0.22 7.11
N ARG A 199 -17.12 -0.41 6.15
CA ARG A 199 -17.22 -1.64 5.36
C ARG A 199 -15.98 -1.78 4.49
N ARG A 200 -15.37 -2.97 4.54
CA ARG A 200 -14.30 -3.35 3.62
C ARG A 200 -14.77 -3.14 2.17
N PRO A 201 -13.93 -2.57 1.29
CA PRO A 201 -14.19 -2.60 -0.14
C PRO A 201 -14.46 -4.02 -0.64
N ASN A 202 -15.22 -4.15 -1.72
CA ASN A 202 -15.48 -5.47 -2.30
C ASN A 202 -14.24 -5.96 -3.03
N LEU A 203 -13.50 -6.88 -2.40
CA LEU A 203 -12.28 -7.46 -2.97
C LEU A 203 -12.53 -8.62 -3.93
N SER A 204 -13.79 -9.02 -4.17
CA SER A 204 -14.10 -10.16 -5.05
C SER A 204 -13.62 -9.95 -6.49
N PRO A 205 -13.80 -8.76 -7.11
CA PRO A 205 -13.27 -8.47 -8.44
C PRO A 205 -11.75 -8.61 -8.51
N LEU A 206 -11.02 -8.05 -7.54
CA LEU A 206 -9.56 -8.20 -7.46
C LEU A 206 -9.17 -9.67 -7.27
N HIS A 207 -9.88 -10.40 -6.42
CA HIS A 207 -9.58 -11.80 -6.15
C HIS A 207 -9.69 -12.67 -7.42
N GLU A 208 -10.75 -12.50 -8.20
CA GLU A 208 -10.91 -13.21 -9.47
C GLU A 208 -9.93 -12.73 -10.54
N ALA A 209 -9.66 -11.43 -10.63
CA ALA A 209 -8.64 -10.87 -11.53
C ALA A 209 -7.26 -11.50 -11.27
N MET A 210 -6.87 -11.65 -10.00
CA MET A 210 -5.60 -12.29 -9.61
C MET A 210 -5.58 -13.78 -10.00
N LYS A 211 -6.71 -14.50 -9.90
CA LYS A 211 -6.81 -15.90 -10.35
C LYS A 211 -6.65 -16.03 -11.85
N LEU A 212 -7.31 -15.16 -12.62
CA LEU A 212 -7.18 -15.10 -14.08
C LEU A 212 -5.75 -14.76 -14.51
N ALA A 213 -5.06 -13.92 -13.75
CA ALA A 213 -3.65 -13.57 -13.96
C ALA A 213 -2.66 -14.64 -13.49
N GLY A 214 -3.12 -15.83 -13.07
CA GLY A 214 -2.27 -16.98 -12.76
C GLY A 214 -1.96 -17.21 -11.28
N ARG A 215 -2.54 -16.43 -10.36
CA ARG A 215 -2.41 -16.65 -8.91
C ARG A 215 -3.61 -17.44 -8.38
N GLU A 216 -3.47 -18.76 -8.24
CA GLU A 216 -4.55 -19.68 -7.86
C GLU A 216 -5.30 -19.28 -6.56
N GLU A 217 -4.57 -18.77 -5.57
CA GLU A 217 -5.10 -18.31 -4.27
C GLU A 217 -5.84 -16.94 -4.36
N GLY A 218 -5.81 -16.30 -5.52
CA GLY A 218 -6.29 -14.94 -5.76
C GLY A 218 -5.61 -13.90 -4.87
N TRP A 219 -6.35 -12.83 -4.54
CA TRP A 219 -5.81 -11.75 -3.69
C TRP A 219 -5.58 -12.21 -2.25
N ARG A 220 -4.31 -12.26 -1.87
CA ARG A 220 -3.85 -12.63 -0.54
C ARG A 220 -2.56 -11.86 -0.22
N PRO A 221 -2.64 -10.66 0.39
CA PRO A 221 -1.44 -9.96 0.84
C PRO A 221 -0.72 -10.84 1.85
N ILE A 222 0.60 -10.99 1.68
CA ILE A 222 1.43 -11.88 2.50
C ILE A 222 2.19 -11.11 3.56
N THR A 223 2.37 -9.79 3.40
CA THR A 223 3.09 -8.97 4.36
C THR A 223 2.25 -8.75 5.60
N PRO A 224 2.69 -9.20 6.79
CA PRO A 224 1.97 -8.93 8.03
C PRO A 224 2.03 -7.44 8.38
N MET A 225 0.95 -6.89 8.95
CA MET A 225 0.89 -5.51 9.43
C MET A 225 2.10 -5.12 10.29
N ARG A 226 2.53 -6.03 11.18
CA ARG A 226 3.72 -5.83 12.03
C ARG A 226 4.98 -5.51 11.22
N VAL A 227 5.19 -6.22 10.10
CA VAL A 227 6.36 -6.00 9.24
C VAL A 227 6.28 -4.61 8.62
N SER A 228 5.11 -4.22 8.11
CA SER A 228 4.92 -2.88 7.54
C SER A 228 5.13 -1.76 8.56
N LEU A 229 4.66 -1.93 9.80
CA LEU A 229 4.92 -0.99 10.88
C LEU A 229 6.40 -0.92 11.25
N MET A 230 7.10 -2.05 11.26
CA MET A 230 8.55 -2.08 11.50
C MET A 230 9.32 -1.37 10.38
N GLU A 231 8.95 -1.56 9.12
CA GLU A 231 9.54 -0.86 7.97
C GLU A 231 9.35 0.65 8.11
N LEU A 232 8.12 1.10 8.43
CA LEU A 232 7.85 2.52 8.66
C LEU A 232 8.68 3.11 9.83
N ILE A 233 8.80 2.39 10.94
CA ILE A 233 9.66 2.79 12.07
C ILE A 233 11.12 2.93 11.61
N ALA A 234 11.65 1.93 10.88
CA ALA A 234 13.03 1.94 10.41
C ALA A 234 13.30 3.13 9.48
N HIS A 235 12.41 3.40 8.52
CA HIS A 235 12.56 4.55 7.61
C HIS A 235 12.45 5.89 8.35
N SER A 236 11.58 6.01 9.35
CA SER A 236 11.47 7.23 10.16
C SER A 236 12.77 7.55 10.92
N GLN A 237 13.53 6.52 11.29
CA GLN A 237 14.83 6.67 11.95
C GLN A 237 15.90 7.16 10.97
N ILE A 238 15.98 6.53 9.79
CA ILE A 238 16.92 6.91 8.72
C ILE A 238 16.73 8.38 8.35
N LYS A 239 15.48 8.83 8.15
CA LYS A 239 15.16 10.25 7.86
C LYS A 239 15.66 11.19 8.98
N SER A 240 15.49 10.80 10.24
CA SER A 240 15.93 11.61 11.37
C SER A 240 17.45 11.75 11.49
N GLU A 241 18.21 10.76 11.02
CA GLU A 241 19.68 10.77 11.01
C GLU A 241 20.23 11.59 9.85
N GLN A 242 19.55 11.64 8.71
CA GLN A 242 19.92 12.46 7.55
C GLN A 242 19.66 13.97 7.75
N THR A 243 18.80 14.34 8.70
CA THR A 243 18.43 15.74 8.98
C THR A 243 19.26 16.35 10.13
N LYS A 244 20.20 15.61 10.71
CA LYS A 244 21.15 16.07 11.74
C LYS A 244 22.51 16.38 11.15
#